data_AF-A0A1Z8VVS9-F1
#
_entry.id   AF-A0A1Z8VVS9-F1
#
_cell.length_a   1.000
_cell.length_b   1.000
_cell.length_c   1.000
_cell.angle_alpha   90.00
_cell.angle_beta   90.00
_cell.angle_gamma   90.00
#
_symmetry.space_group_name_H-M   'P 1'
#
loop_
_entity.id
_entity.type
_entity.pdbx_description
1 polymer ?
#
loop_
_entity_poly.entity_id
_entity_poly.type
_entity_poly.pdbx_seq_one_letter_code
_entity_poly.pdbx_strand_id
1 'polypeptide(L)'
;MSIAVLIGKNVKGDITKLKTNAPILEIEKKDFSKFKTYSVLILLTKKILSRKNTDYKKVLLFTKKNNIKLIEVAFEKSNISQEKSFSEAIIHGFESNTLKVIKKIIRDLEIYK
;
A
#
# COMPACT_ATOMS: atom_id res chain seq x y z
N MET A 1 -14.41 -8.09 1.09
CA MET A 1 -13.68 -6.87 1.53
C MET A 1 -13.49 -5.87 0.39
N SER A 2 -13.41 -4.57 0.68
CA SER A 2 -13.06 -3.50 -0.30
C SER A 2 -11.60 -3.08 -0.14
N ILE A 3 -10.87 -2.98 -1.26
CA ILE A 3 -9.41 -2.77 -1.29
C ILE A 3 -9.08 -1.58 -2.18
N ALA A 4 -8.15 -0.72 -1.74
CA ALA A 4 -7.55 0.31 -2.58
C ALA A 4 -6.02 0.21 -2.54
N VAL A 5 -5.38 0.60 -3.64
CA VAL A 5 -3.92 0.66 -3.76
C VAL A 5 -3.48 2.12 -3.75
N LEU A 6 -2.65 2.48 -2.78
CA LEU A 6 -2.02 3.78 -2.67
C LEU A 6 -0.57 3.69 -3.14
N ILE A 7 -0.20 4.44 -4.16
CA ILE A 7 1.14 4.41 -4.74
C ILE A 7 1.97 5.63 -4.36
N GLY A 8 3.25 5.39 -4.07
CA GLY A 8 4.27 6.44 -4.03
C GLY A 8 4.65 6.92 -5.43
N LYS A 9 5.17 8.15 -5.52
CA LYS A 9 5.61 8.79 -6.78
C LYS A 9 6.52 7.90 -7.63
N ASN A 10 7.44 7.21 -6.96
CA ASN A 10 8.54 6.47 -7.58
C ASN A 10 8.13 5.12 -8.17
N VAL A 11 6.84 4.81 -8.21
CA VAL A 11 6.31 3.49 -8.60
C VAL A 11 5.22 3.56 -9.66
N LYS A 12 4.90 4.79 -10.11
CA LYS A 12 3.81 5.06 -11.05
C LYS A 12 4.02 4.42 -12.42
N GLY A 13 5.27 4.29 -12.88
CA GLY A 13 5.58 3.62 -14.15
C GLY A 13 5.26 2.12 -14.11
N ASP A 14 5.64 1.45 -13.01
CA ASP A 14 5.47 0.00 -12.86
C ASP A 14 4.02 -0.42 -12.62
N ILE A 15 3.21 0.45 -12.02
CA ILE A 15 1.82 0.11 -11.66
C ILE A 15 0.92 -0.17 -12.87
N THR A 16 1.25 0.39 -14.03
CA THR A 16 0.51 0.17 -15.29
C THR A 16 0.39 -1.32 -15.64
N LYS A 17 1.34 -2.14 -15.16
CA LYS A 17 1.39 -3.58 -15.38
C LYS A 17 0.56 -4.40 -14.38
N LEU A 18 0.08 -3.79 -13.28
CA LEU A 18 -0.62 -4.51 -12.19
C LEU A 18 -1.96 -5.12 -12.66
N LYS A 19 -2.64 -4.50 -13.64
CA LYS A 19 -3.93 -4.94 -14.20
C LYS A 19 -4.89 -5.48 -13.13
N THR A 20 -5.40 -4.57 -12.29
CA THR A 20 -6.27 -4.87 -11.14
C THR A 20 -7.56 -4.05 -11.21
N ASN A 21 -8.64 -4.59 -10.64
CA ASN A 21 -9.90 -3.87 -10.47
C ASN A 21 -9.90 -2.96 -9.23
N ALA A 22 -8.92 -3.13 -8.34
CA ALA A 22 -8.75 -2.25 -7.19
C ALA A 22 -8.34 -0.84 -7.66
N PRO A 23 -8.98 0.22 -7.15
CA PRO A 23 -8.63 1.58 -7.49
C PRO A 23 -7.21 1.91 -7.04
N ILE A 24 -6.45 2.50 -7.96
CA ILE A 24 -5.08 2.95 -7.75
C ILE A 24 -5.08 4.47 -7.62
N LEU A 25 -4.49 4.97 -6.54
CA LEU A 25 -4.40 6.41 -6.26
C LEU A 25 -2.99 6.78 -5.80
N GLU A 26 -2.57 8.01 -6.12
CA GLU A 26 -1.26 8.53 -5.75
C GLU A 26 -1.30 9.24 -4.39
N ILE A 27 -0.32 8.94 -3.52
CA ILE A 27 -0.19 9.55 -2.19
C ILE A 27 -0.07 11.08 -2.23
N GLU A 28 0.51 11.62 -3.31
CA GLU A 28 0.76 13.05 -3.49
C GLU A 28 -0.52 13.86 -3.72
N LYS A 29 -1.59 13.22 -4.19
CA LYS A 29 -2.87 13.90 -4.43
C LYS A 29 -3.55 14.34 -3.13
N LYS A 30 -3.06 13.90 -1.95
CA LYS A 30 -3.44 14.29 -0.58
C LYS A 30 -4.94 14.22 -0.24
N ASP A 31 -5.79 13.84 -1.18
CA ASP A 31 -7.21 13.64 -0.99
C ASP A 31 -7.47 12.22 -0.49
N PHE A 32 -7.28 12.04 0.83
CA PHE A 32 -7.53 10.76 1.46
C PHE A 32 -9.03 10.46 1.64
N SER A 33 -9.92 11.42 1.36
CA SER A 33 -11.36 11.25 1.58
C SER A 33 -11.93 10.08 0.76
N LYS A 34 -11.36 9.86 -0.43
CA LYS A 34 -11.71 8.77 -1.34
C LYS A 34 -11.43 7.39 -0.79
N PHE A 35 -10.61 7.23 0.24
CA PHE A 35 -10.26 5.92 0.80
C PHE A 35 -11.12 5.51 1.99
N LYS A 36 -12.02 6.37 2.49
CA LYS A 36 -12.79 6.11 3.72
C LYS A 36 -13.71 4.89 3.63
N THR A 37 -14.12 4.50 2.41
CA THR A 37 -15.02 3.38 2.16
C THR A 37 -14.27 2.03 2.01
N TYR A 38 -12.94 2.03 2.08
CA TYR A 38 -12.13 0.84 1.87
C TYR A 38 -11.73 0.21 3.20
N SER A 39 -11.92 -1.11 3.32
CA SER A 39 -11.53 -1.88 4.49
C SER A 39 -10.03 -2.16 4.57
N VAL A 40 -9.34 -2.19 3.42
CA VAL A 40 -7.91 -2.48 3.29
C VAL A 40 -7.25 -1.46 2.36
N LEU A 41 -6.11 -0.93 2.78
CA LEU A 41 -5.25 -0.07 1.98
C LEU A 41 -3.90 -0.75 1.78
N ILE A 42 -3.50 -0.93 0.52
CA ILE A 42 -2.17 -1.41 0.15
C ILE A 42 -1.31 -0.19 -0.18
N LEU A 43 -0.34 0.14 0.67
CA LEU A 43 0.65 1.18 0.40
C LEU A 43 1.81 0.58 -0.37
N LEU A 44 1.94 0.97 -1.63
CA LEU A 44 2.95 0.48 -2.54
C LEU A 44 4.00 1.55 -2.83
N THR A 45 5.23 1.27 -2.43
CA THR A 45 6.37 2.19 -2.58
C THR A 45 7.57 1.48 -3.20
N LYS A 46 8.59 2.24 -3.62
CA LYS A 46 9.82 1.65 -4.13
C LYS A 46 10.57 0.89 -3.03
N LYS A 47 10.75 1.56 -1.89
CA LYS A 47 11.27 1.01 -0.63
C LYS A 47 10.27 1.25 0.49
N ILE A 48 10.31 0.44 1.54
CA ILE A 48 9.48 0.67 2.74
C ILE A 48 9.79 2.06 3.28
N LEU A 49 8.74 2.86 3.53
CA LEU A 49 8.92 4.23 3.98
C LEU A 49 9.43 4.24 5.42
N SER A 50 10.41 5.10 5.68
CA SER A 50 10.87 5.37 7.04
C SER A 50 9.70 5.82 7.91
N ARG A 51 9.68 5.42 9.19
CA ARG A 51 8.64 5.87 10.14
C ARG A 51 8.68 7.37 10.40
N LYS A 52 9.81 8.03 10.09
CA LYS A 52 9.95 9.49 10.12
C LYS A 52 9.36 10.19 8.90
N ASN A 53 9.07 9.46 7.82
CA ASN A 53 8.50 10.02 6.58
C ASN A 53 7.11 10.62 6.84
N THR A 54 6.92 11.86 6.38
CA THR A 54 5.68 12.63 6.62
C THR A 54 4.47 12.01 5.93
N ASP A 55 4.63 11.45 4.74
CA ASP A 55 3.52 10.83 4.02
C ASP A 55 3.13 9.48 4.63
N TYR A 56 4.10 8.70 5.10
CA TYR A 56 3.82 7.50 5.91
C TYR A 56 2.99 7.86 7.16
N LYS A 57 3.40 8.89 7.91
CA LYS A 57 2.66 9.34 9.11
C LYS A 57 1.23 9.74 8.77
N LYS A 58 1.01 10.44 7.66
CA LYS A 58 -0.35 10.83 7.22
C LYS A 58 -1.20 9.61 6.88
N VAL A 59 -0.66 8.66 6.10
CA VAL A 59 -1.35 7.41 5.76
C VAL A 59 -1.72 6.66 7.03
N LEU A 60 -0.77 6.53 7.96
CA LEU A 60 -0.99 5.83 9.21
C LEU A 60 -2.06 6.49 10.08
N LEU A 61 -2.03 7.82 10.23
CA LEU A 61 -3.05 8.55 10.98
C LEU A 61 -4.43 8.38 10.34
N PHE A 62 -4.48 8.43 9.00
CA PHE A 62 -5.71 8.25 8.25
C PHE A 62 -6.28 6.84 8.41
N THR A 63 -5.46 5.80 8.26
CA THR A 63 -5.92 4.40 8.37
C THR A 63 -6.39 4.08 9.78
N LYS A 64 -5.65 4.53 10.81
CA LYS A 64 -6.07 4.37 12.21
C LYS A 64 -7.41 5.06 12.50
N LYS A 65 -7.57 6.32 12.06
CA LYS A 65 -8.80 7.09 12.31
C LYS A 65 -10.05 6.44 11.71
N ASN A 66 -9.90 5.74 10.58
CA ASN A 66 -11.02 5.15 9.85
C ASN A 66 -11.10 3.62 10.00
N ASN A 67 -10.33 3.02 10.91
CA ASN A 67 -10.24 1.58 11.12
C ASN A 67 -9.94 0.77 9.84
N ILE A 68 -9.02 1.29 9.02
CA ILE A 68 -8.61 0.68 7.76
C ILE A 68 -7.35 -0.13 8.00
N LYS A 69 -7.33 -1.38 7.54
CA LYS A 69 -6.14 -2.23 7.60
C LYS A 69 -5.09 -1.74 6.62
N LEU A 70 -3.86 -1.57 7.07
CA LEU A 70 -2.74 -1.13 6.24
C LEU A 70 -1.81 -2.30 5.92
N ILE A 71 -1.53 -2.53 4.64
CA ILE A 71 -0.51 -3.46 4.16
C ILE A 71 0.56 -2.62 3.45
N GLU A 72 1.81 -2.72 3.89
CA GLU A 72 2.94 -2.06 3.23
C GLU A 72 3.62 -3.02 2.26
N VAL A 73 3.85 -2.58 1.03
CA VAL A 73 4.55 -3.35 0.01
C VAL A 73 5.62 -2.48 -0.64
N ALA A 74 6.86 -2.95 -0.64
CA ALA A 74 7.94 -2.34 -1.40
C ALA A 74 8.18 -3.10 -2.71
N PHE A 75 8.75 -2.45 -3.73
CA PHE A 75 9.31 -3.13 -4.90
C PHE A 75 10.73 -3.64 -4.68
N GLU A 76 11.49 -2.95 -3.85
CA GLU A 76 12.87 -3.30 -3.53
C GLU A 76 12.98 -3.81 -2.09
N LYS A 77 13.96 -4.68 -1.87
CA LYS A 77 14.39 -5.03 -0.51
C LYS A 77 14.82 -3.76 0.23
N SER A 78 14.36 -3.63 1.46
CA SER A 78 14.57 -2.44 2.29
C SER A 78 14.98 -2.87 3.69
N ASN A 79 15.89 -2.14 4.32
CA ASN A 79 16.15 -2.35 5.75
C ASN A 79 14.99 -1.71 6.53
N ILE A 80 14.24 -2.51 7.28
CA ILE A 80 13.23 -1.96 8.20
C ILE A 80 13.98 -1.36 9.39
N SER A 81 13.59 -0.17 9.87
CA SER A 81 14.03 0.27 11.19
C SER A 81 13.52 -0.72 12.25
N GLN A 82 14.22 -0.84 13.37
CA GLN A 82 13.76 -1.66 14.50
C GLN A 82 12.49 -1.10 15.17
N GLU A 83 11.97 0.03 14.69
CA GLU A 83 10.77 0.65 15.20
C GLU A 83 9.54 -0.19 14.87
N LYS A 84 8.63 -0.31 15.84
CA LYS A 84 7.40 -1.09 15.70
C LYS A 84 6.57 -0.62 14.49
N SER A 85 6.17 -1.58 13.66
CA SER A 85 5.20 -1.34 12.59
C SER A 85 3.77 -1.31 13.13
N PHE A 86 2.93 -0.49 12.50
CA PHE A 86 1.49 -0.45 12.76
C PHE A 86 0.67 -1.03 11.60
N SER A 87 1.35 -1.61 10.61
CA SER A 87 0.74 -2.27 9.46
C SER A 87 0.48 -3.73 9.80
N GLU A 88 -0.60 -4.28 9.25
CA GLU A 88 -0.95 -5.71 9.39
C GLU A 88 0.13 -6.61 8.80
N ALA A 89 0.75 -6.14 7.72
CA ALA A 89 1.85 -6.82 7.06
C ALA A 89 2.81 -5.82 6.41
N ILE A 90 4.07 -6.21 6.35
CA ILE A 90 5.12 -5.58 5.56
C ILE A 90 5.64 -6.63 4.58
N ILE A 91 5.59 -6.32 3.30
CA ILE A 91 6.09 -7.18 2.23
C ILE A 91 7.27 -6.48 1.58
N HIS A 92 8.45 -7.06 1.73
CA HIS A 92 9.61 -6.63 0.97
C HIS A 92 9.48 -7.06 -0.48
N GLY A 93 9.90 -6.17 -1.36
CA GLY A 93 9.76 -6.42 -2.77
C GLY A 93 10.76 -7.41 -3.32
N PHE A 94 10.30 -8.08 -4.37
CA PHE A 94 11.07 -8.99 -5.22
C PHE A 94 11.15 -8.41 -6.63
N GLU A 95 11.39 -7.11 -6.72
CA GLU A 95 11.48 -6.34 -7.97
C GLU A 95 10.24 -6.57 -8.86
N SER A 96 10.44 -7.06 -10.08
CA SER A 96 9.39 -7.33 -11.06
C SER A 96 8.34 -8.35 -10.58
N ASN A 97 8.68 -9.24 -9.65
CA ASN A 97 7.74 -10.21 -9.10
C ASN A 97 6.80 -9.62 -8.04
N THR A 98 7.11 -8.44 -7.48
CA THR A 98 6.27 -7.75 -6.49
C THR A 98 4.85 -7.55 -7.01
N LEU A 99 4.70 -7.16 -8.28
CA LEU A 99 3.40 -6.96 -8.91
C LEU A 99 2.55 -8.23 -8.97
N LYS A 100 3.17 -9.39 -9.22
CA LYS A 100 2.46 -10.68 -9.24
C LYS A 100 1.91 -11.02 -7.85
N VAL A 101 2.72 -10.75 -6.81
CA VAL A 101 2.32 -10.95 -5.41
C VAL A 101 1.14 -10.04 -5.06
N ILE A 102 1.23 -8.74 -5.37
CA ILE A 102 0.14 -7.78 -5.12
C ILE A 102 -1.12 -8.18 -5.86
N LYS A 103 -1.02 -8.59 -7.12
CA LYS A 103 -2.17 -9.05 -7.92
C LYS A 103 -2.84 -10.25 -7.27
N LYS A 104 -2.06 -11.21 -6.75
CA LYS A 104 -2.58 -12.37 -6.04
C LYS A 104 -3.27 -11.95 -4.74
N ILE A 105 -2.65 -11.07 -3.95
CA ILE A 105 -3.24 -10.54 -2.71
C ILE A 105 -4.59 -9.87 -2.98
N ILE A 106 -4.66 -8.98 -3.96
CA ILE A 106 -5.92 -8.28 -4.30
C ILE A 106 -6.98 -9.30 -4.71
N ARG A 107 -6.65 -10.22 -5.62
CA ARG A 107 -7.59 -11.23 -6.09
C ARG A 107 -8.12 -12.09 -4.94
N ASP A 108 -7.23 -12.58 -4.08
CA ASP A 108 -7.62 -13.49 -3.01
C ASP A 108 -8.47 -12.74 -1.96
N LEU A 109 -8.12 -11.51 -1.59
CA LEU A 109 -8.91 -10.67 -0.67
C LEU A 109 -10.27 -10.23 -1.25
N GLU A 110 -10.41 -10.16 -2.58
CA GLU A 110 -11.68 -9.91 -3.27
C GLU A 110 -12.58 -11.15 -3.32
N ILE A 111 -12.01 -12.36 -3.36
CA ILE A 111 -12.76 -13.63 -3.39
C ILE A 111 -13.43 -13.91 -2.04
N TYR A 112 -12.80 -13.56 -0.92
CA TYR A 112 -13.41 -13.64 0.42
C TYR A 112 -14.38 -12.47 0.71
N LYS A 113 -15.16 -12.04 -0.30
CA LYS A 113 -16.21 -11.03 -0.17
C LYS A 113 -17.47 -11.59 0.47
#